data_AF-W1XRM2-F1
#
_entry.id   AF-W1XRM2-F1
#
_cell.length_a   1.000
_cell.length_b   1.000
_cell.length_c   1.000
_cell.angle_alpha   90.00
_cell.angle_beta   90.00
_cell.angle_gamma   90.00
#
_symmetry.space_group_name_H-M   'P 1'
#
loop_
_entity.id
_entity.type
_entity.pdbx_description
1 polymer ?
#
loop_
_entity_poly.entity_id
_entity_poly.type
_entity_poly.pdbx_seq_one_letter_code
_entity_poly.pdbx_strand_id
1 'polypeptide(L)' 'MVITNRLGITDSPTLAREEERISKKAATTLFEKNLLNDMPSGTWTTLQKIHTILFQDIYDFAGALR' A
#
# COMPACT_ATOMS: atom_id res chain seq x y z
N MET A 1 -8.04 -10.29 -12.98
CA MET A 1 -8.82 -9.05 -13.20
C MET A 1 -7.87 -7.90 -12.97
N VAL A 2 -7.88 -6.88 -13.83
CA VAL A 2 -6.97 -5.75 -13.69
C VAL A 2 -7.68 -4.64 -12.93
N ILE A 3 -7.06 -4.18 -11.85
CA ILE A 3 -7.58 -3.10 -11.01
C ILE A 3 -6.98 -1.79 -11.53
N THR A 4 -7.79 -0.74 -11.58
CA THR A 4 -7.33 0.61 -11.93
C THR A 4 -6.20 1.03 -10.99
N ASN A 5 -5.04 1.32 -11.57
CA ASN A 5 -3.80 1.61 -10.85
C ASN A 5 -3.10 2.82 -11.45
N ARG A 6 -2.29 3.49 -10.62
CA ARG A 6 -1.49 4.67 -10.99
C ARG A 6 -0.36 4.34 -11.98
N LEU A 7 -0.02 3.07 -12.11
CA LEU A 7 1.07 2.58 -12.98
C LEU A 7 0.63 2.45 -14.45
N GLY A 8 -0.68 2.59 -14.73
CA GLY A 8 -1.23 2.43 -16.08
C GLY A 8 -1.14 1.00 -16.62
N ILE A 9 -0.91 0.00 -15.76
CA ILE A 9 -0.71 -1.38 -16.18
C ILE A 9 -2.05 -2.04 -16.47
N THR A 10 -2.21 -2.56 -17.69
CA THR A 10 -3.42 -3.24 -18.17
C THR A 10 -3.30 -4.77 -18.20
N ASP A 11 -2.18 -5.32 -17.73
CA ASP A 11 -1.89 -6.76 -17.67
C ASP A 11 -1.78 -7.23 -16.20
N SER A 12 -2.48 -8.33 -15.87
CA SER A 12 -2.61 -8.78 -14.48
C SER A 12 -1.32 -9.36 -13.89
N PRO A 13 -0.56 -10.24 -14.56
CA PRO A 13 0.76 -10.68 -14.10
C PRO A 13 1.75 -9.54 -13.88
N THR A 14 1.79 -8.57 -14.80
CA THR A 14 2.71 -7.43 -14.70
C THR A 14 2.33 -6.52 -13.53
N LEU A 15 1.03 -6.27 -13.34
CA LEU A 15 0.53 -5.47 -12.23
C LEU A 15 0.89 -6.12 -10.88
N ALA A 16 0.68 -7.43 -10.74
CA ALA A 16 0.98 -8.14 -9.50
C ALA A 16 2.47 -8.06 -9.12
N ARG A 17 3.38 -8.16 -10.09
CA ARG A 17 4.83 -8.04 -9.86
C ARG A 17 5.23 -6.63 -9.40
N GLU A 18 4.71 -5.60 -10.07
CA GLU A 18 5.00 -4.22 -9.69
C GLU A 18 4.37 -3.84 -8.35
N GLU A 19 3.14 -4.30 -8.08
CA GLU A 19 2.49 -4.14 -6.78
C GLU A 19 3.34 -4.76 -5.67
N GLU A 20 3.79 -6.00 -5.83
CA GLU A 20 4.64 -6.69 -4.87
C GLU A 20 5.95 -5.92 -4.63
N ARG A 21 6.62 -5.50 -5.71
CA ARG A 21 7.90 -4.79 -5.64
C ARG A 21 7.76 -3.45 -4.89
N ILE A 22 6.74 -2.67 -5.19
CA ILE A 22 6.52 -1.34 -4.61
C ILE A 22 6.04 -1.47 -3.16
N SER A 23 5.05 -2.32 -2.90
CA SER A 23 4.48 -2.49 -1.55
C SER A 23 5.51 -3.06 -0.56
N LYS A 24 6.36 -4.00 -0.98
CA LYS A 24 7.44 -4.52 -0.12
C LYS A 24 8.48 -3.45 0.21
N LYS A 25 8.85 -2.61 -0.76
CA LYS A 25 9.77 -1.49 -0.52
C LYS A 25 9.17 -0.48 0.47
N ALA A 26 7.87 -0.20 0.35
CA ALA A 26 7.15 0.64 1.30
C ALA A 26 7.08 0.00 2.69
N ALA A 27 6.88 -1.33 2.78
CA ALA A 27 6.88 -2.07 4.04
C ALA A 27 8.24 -2.03 4.74
N THR A 28 9.34 -2.16 4.00
CA THR A 28 10.70 -1.97 4.54
C THR A 28 10.85 -0.57 5.11
N THR A 29 10.41 0.46 4.38
CA THR A 29 10.47 1.85 4.85
C THR A 29 9.61 2.09 6.09
N LEU A 30 8.41 1.50 6.14
CA LEU A 30 7.50 1.54 7.28
C LEU A 30 8.19 1.01 8.55
N PHE A 31 8.92 -0.11 8.41
CA PHE A 31 9.62 -0.76 9.51
C PHE A 31 10.89 -0.01 9.92
N GLU A 32 11.78 0.32 8.96
CA GLU A 32 13.04 1.01 9.23
C GLU A 32 12.85 2.39 9.88
N LYS A 33 11.80 3.11 9.47
CA LYS A 33 11.44 4.41 10.05
C LYS A 33 10.61 4.29 11.32
N ASN A 34 10.35 3.08 11.82
CA ASN A 34 9.57 2.84 13.03
C ASN A 34 8.18 3.53 13.02
N LEU A 35 7.57 3.71 11.84
CA LEU A 35 6.35 4.52 11.70
C LEU A 35 5.17 3.93 12.48
N LEU A 36 5.19 2.62 12.74
CA LEU A 36 4.15 1.93 13.51
C LEU A 36 4.22 2.19 15.02
N ASN A 37 5.38 2.57 15.55
CA ASN A 37 5.58 2.65 17.00
C ASN A 37 4.74 3.75 17.65
N ASP A 38 4.46 4.82 16.90
CA ASP A 38 3.65 5.95 17.36
C ASP A 38 2.15 5.78 17.05
N MET A 39 1.74 4.63 16.49
CA MET A 39 0.35 4.38 16.11
C MET A 39 -0.38 3.48 17.11
N PRO A 40 -1.63 3.82 17.51
CA PRO A 40 -2.40 2.97 18.42
C PRO A 40 -2.80 1.66 17.72
N SER A 41 -2.44 0.54 18.33
CA SER A 41 -2.77 -0.79 17.83
C SER A 41 -4.28 -1.07 17.89
N GLY A 42 -4.77 -1.95 17.00
CA GLY A 42 -6.18 -2.35 16.97
C GLY A 42 -7.17 -1.29 16.50
N THR A 43 -6.71 -0.15 15.98
CA THR A 43 -7.58 0.91 15.46
C THR A 43 -7.70 0.87 13.95
N TRP A 44 -8.89 1.21 13.43
CA TRP A 44 -9.11 1.36 11.99
C TRP A 44 -8.23 2.46 11.39
N THR A 45 -7.99 3.54 12.12
CA THR A 45 -7.09 4.63 11.67
C THR A 45 -5.67 4.16 11.43
N THR A 46 -5.16 3.24 12.26
CA THR A 46 -3.83 2.64 12.07
C THR A 46 -3.83 1.72 10.85
N LEU A 47 -4.86 0.90 10.67
CA LEU A 47 -5.00 0.06 9.47
C LEU A 47 -5.06 0.91 8.20
N GLN A 48 -5.82 2.00 8.22
CA GLN A 48 -5.93 2.94 7.11
C GLN A 48 -4.57 3.55 6.74
N LYS A 49 -3.79 3.98 7.74
CA LYS A 49 -2.43 4.50 7.53
C LYS A 49 -1.49 3.44 6.95
N ILE A 50 -1.53 2.21 7.46
CA ILE A 50 -0.74 1.10 6.92
C ILE A 50 -1.09 0.87 5.45
N HIS A 51 -2.39 0.77 5.13
CA HIS A 51 -2.85 0.59 3.75
C HIS A 51 -2.44 1.76 2.86
N THR A 52 -2.48 2.99 3.37
CA THR A 52 -2.00 4.17 2.63
C THR A 52 -0.53 4.03 2.31
N ILE A 53 0.32 3.80 3.31
CA ILE A 53 1.78 3.73 3.13
C ILE A 53 2.18 2.63 2.13
N LEU A 54 1.54 1.46 2.20
CA LEU A 54 1.88 0.32 1.34
C LEU A 54 1.45 0.52 -0.12
N PHE A 55 0.34 1.23 -0.35
CA PHE A 55 -0.33 1.23 -1.65
C PHE A 55 -0.52 2.61 -2.29
N GLN A 56 -0.14 3.70 -1.62
CA GLN A 56 -0.33 5.08 -2.12
C GLN A 56 0.30 5.31 -3.50
N ASP A 57 1.40 4.63 -3.82
CA ASP A 57 2.07 4.79 -5.11
C ASP A 57 1.47 3.89 -6.21
N ILE A 58 0.50 3.04 -5.86
CA ILE A 58 -0.09 2.00 -6.72
C ILE A 58 -1.57 2.30 -6.98
N TYR A 59 -2.32 2.73 -5.96
CA TYR A 59 -3.77 2.86 -6.00
C TYR A 59 -4.25 4.22 -5.48
N ASP A 60 -5.17 4.86 -6.20
CA ASP A 60 -5.80 6.12 -5.77
C ASP A 60 -6.64 5.97 -4.50
N PHE A 61 -7.18 4.77 -4.28
CA PHE A 61 -8.00 4.44 -3.12
C PHE A 61 -7.18 3.95 -1.91
N ALA A 62 -5.85 4.10 -1.92
CA ALA A 62 -5.03 3.66 -0.80
C ALA A 62 -5.45 4.36 0.50
N GLY A 63 -5.95 3.60 1.47
CA GLY A 63 -6.48 4.12 2.73
C GLY A 63 -7.93 4.63 2.64
N ALA A 64 -8.64 4.39 1.54
CA ALA A 64 -10.07 4.63 1.46
C ALA A 64 -10.87 3.39 1.92
N LEU A 65 -12.04 3.62 2.50
CA LEU A 65 -13.02 2.57 2.73
C LEU A 65 -13.69 2.21 1.39
N ARG A 66 -13.94 0.92 1.16
CA ARG A 66 -14.60 0.40 -0.05
C ARG A 66 -15.84 -0.39 0.30
#